data_AF-A0A2A3GJZ1-F1
#
_entry.id   AF-A0A2A3GJZ1-F1
#
_cell.length_a   1.000
_cell.length_b   1.000
_cell.length_c   1.000
_cell.angle_alpha   90.00
_cell.angle_beta   90.00
_cell.angle_gamma   90.00
#
_symmetry.space_group_name_H-M   'P 1'
#
loop_
_entity.id
_entity.type
_entity.pdbx_description
1 polymer ?
#
loop_
_entity_poly.entity_id
_entity_poly.type
_entity_poly.pdbx_seq_one_letter_code
_entity_poly.pdbx_strand_id
1 'polypeptide(L)' 'MDADYDSALEEKPLEFMASIANTGGSCDGQGIIPDGDHYTCWCSCGEWNVEAPDQHEGLRLARLHTGSIAE' A
#
# COMPACT_ATOMS: atom_id res chain seq x y z
N MET A 1 -21.78 -7.00 -41.14
CA MET A 1 -22.38 -6.70 -39.83
C MET A 1 -21.42 -7.32 -38.85
N ASP A 2 -20.39 -6.55 -38.56
CA ASP A 2 -19.11 -6.96 -38.00
C ASP A 2 -19.26 -7.07 -36.48
N ALA A 3 -19.07 -8.28 -35.98
CA ALA A 3 -19.12 -8.61 -34.55
C ALA A 3 -17.74 -9.04 -34.08
N ASP A 4 -16.72 -8.21 -34.35
CA ASP A 4 -15.42 -8.30 -33.69
C ASP A 4 -15.51 -7.52 -32.38
N TYR A 5 -16.18 -8.11 -31.40
CA TYR A 5 -15.96 -7.77 -30.00
C TYR A 5 -14.81 -8.65 -29.50
N ASP A 6 -13.64 -8.46 -30.09
CA ASP A 6 -12.39 -8.99 -29.58
C ASP A 6 -12.06 -8.21 -28.31
N SER A 7 -12.66 -8.65 -27.21
CA SER A 7 -12.49 -8.05 -25.91
C SER A 7 -11.06 -8.35 -25.49
N ALA A 8 -10.17 -7.38 -25.61
CA ALA A 8 -8.79 -7.43 -25.09
C ALA A 8 -8.71 -7.73 -23.58
N LEU A 9 -9.86 -7.83 -22.90
CA LEU A 9 -10.04 -8.26 -21.52
C LEU A 9 -10.16 -9.79 -21.37
N GLU A 10 -10.46 -10.55 -22.44
CA GLU A 10 -10.70 -11.99 -22.39
C GLU A 10 -9.42 -12.83 -22.48
N GLU A 11 -8.33 -12.31 -23.05
CA GLU A 11 -7.17 -13.15 -23.33
C GLU A 11 -6.27 -13.43 -22.13
N LYS A 12 -6.37 -12.70 -21.00
CA LYS A 12 -5.47 -12.94 -19.85
C LYS A 12 -6.07 -12.76 -18.45
N PRO A 13 -7.14 -13.49 -18.09
CA PRO A 13 -7.61 -13.55 -16.69
C PRO A 13 -6.49 -14.03 -15.74
N LEU A 14 -5.64 -14.95 -16.21
CA LEU A 14 -4.56 -15.53 -15.42
C LEU A 14 -3.40 -14.56 -15.16
N GLU A 15 -2.96 -13.77 -16.15
CA GLU A 15 -1.87 -12.81 -15.91
C GLU A 15 -2.34 -11.63 -15.06
N PHE A 16 -3.60 -11.21 -15.17
CA PHE A 16 -4.23 -10.22 -14.29
C PHE A 16 -4.39 -10.74 -12.85
N MET A 17 -4.84 -11.99 -12.66
CA MET A 17 -4.91 -12.60 -11.33
C MET A 17 -3.52 -12.82 -10.71
N ALA A 18 -2.53 -13.21 -11.52
CA ALA A 18 -1.15 -13.39 -11.06
C ALA A 18 -0.47 -12.06 -10.70
N SER A 19 -0.79 -10.97 -11.41
CA SER A 19 -0.30 -9.63 -11.03
C SER A 19 -0.92 -9.19 -9.70
N ILE A 20 -2.23 -9.38 -9.48
CA ILE A 20 -2.90 -9.07 -8.20
C ILE A 20 -2.32 -9.89 -7.05
N ALA A 21 -2.07 -11.19 -7.27
CA ALA A 21 -1.49 -12.07 -6.26
C ALA A 21 -0.05 -11.66 -5.88
N ASN A 22 0.68 -11.01 -6.78
CA ASN A 22 2.03 -10.50 -6.53
C ASN A 22 2.07 -9.01 -6.14
N THR A 23 0.96 -8.27 -6.24
CA THR A 23 0.87 -6.86 -5.84
C THR A 23 0.18 -6.63 -4.49
N GLY A 24 -0.20 -7.70 -3.78
CA GLY A 24 -0.61 -7.59 -2.38
C GLY A 24 0.61 -7.23 -1.55
N GLY A 25 0.92 -5.94 -1.45
CA GLY A 25 2.02 -5.45 -0.64
C GLY A 25 1.71 -5.78 0.81
N SER A 26 2.66 -6.33 1.56
CA SER A 26 2.43 -6.52 3.01
C SER A 26 2.01 -5.22 3.69
N CYS A 27 2.39 -4.07 3.12
CA CYS A 27 2.15 -2.72 3.63
C CYS A 27 1.00 -1.96 2.94
N ASP A 28 -0.14 -2.60 2.66
CA ASP A 28 -1.29 -1.97 1.97
C ASP A 28 -1.96 -0.80 2.73
N GLY A 29 -1.80 -0.73 4.05
CA GLY A 29 -2.40 0.31 4.90
C GLY A 29 -1.44 0.86 5.94
N GLN A 30 -1.47 2.18 6.15
CA GLN A 30 -0.69 2.88 7.17
C GLN A 30 -1.56 3.89 7.92
N GLY A 31 -1.35 4.01 9.24
CA GLY A 31 -2.06 4.97 10.08
C GLY A 31 -1.09 5.76 10.96
N ILE A 32 -1.23 7.08 10.97
CA ILE A 32 -0.51 8.02 11.86
C ILE A 32 -1.56 8.70 12.73
N ILE A 33 -1.72 8.23 13.96
CA ILE A 33 -2.87 8.55 14.81
C ILE A 33 -2.38 9.32 16.04
N PRO A 34 -2.93 10.51 16.36
CA PRO A 34 -2.59 11.22 17.58
C PRO A 34 -2.89 10.38 18.83
N ASP A 35 -1.94 10.31 19.75
CA ASP A 35 -2.09 9.70 21.07
C ASP A 35 -1.42 10.60 22.14
N GLY A 36 -2.23 11.41 22.82
CA GLY A 36 -1.73 12.37 23.81
C GLY A 36 -0.76 13.41 23.22
N ASP A 37 0.50 13.34 23.63
CA ASP A 37 1.59 14.23 23.23
C ASP A 37 2.44 13.69 22.06
N HIS A 38 2.09 12.52 21.53
CA HIS A 38 2.80 11.85 20.46
C HIS A 38 1.81 11.25 19.44
N TYR A 39 2.33 10.46 18.51
CA TYR A 39 1.57 9.77 17.47
C TYR A 39 1.92 8.29 17.47
N THR A 40 0.90 7.44 17.51
CA THR A 40 1.05 6.00 17.23
C THR A 40 0.99 5.77 15.73
N CYS A 41 2.01 5.09 15.21
CA CYS A 41 2.16 4.79 13.81
C CYS A 41 2.13 3.28 13.59
N TRP A 42 1.27 2.79 12.70
CA TRP A 42 1.14 1.35 12.46
C TRP A 42 0.95 1.03 10.98
N CYS A 43 1.26 -0.21 10.62
CA CYS A 43 1.07 -0.73 9.28
C CYS A 43 0.28 -2.05 9.31
N SER A 44 -0.56 -2.26 8.30
CA SER A 44 -1.35 -3.49 8.13
C SER A 44 -0.50 -4.75 7.94
N CYS A 45 0.81 -4.61 7.69
CA CYS A 45 1.75 -5.73 7.59
C CYS A 45 1.88 -6.52 8.91
N GLY A 46 1.54 -5.90 10.04
CA GLY A 46 1.69 -6.48 11.37
C GLY A 46 3.11 -6.47 11.92
N GLU A 47 4.10 -6.06 11.12
CA GLU A 47 5.52 -6.02 11.50
C GLU A 47 6.00 -4.64 11.95
N TRP A 48 5.17 -3.60 11.76
CA TRP A 48 5.55 -2.22 12.06
C TRP A 48 4.53 -1.50 12.93
N ASN A 49 4.97 -1.12 14.12
CA ASN A 49 4.23 -0.33 15.09
C ASN A 49 5.26 0.50 15.89
N VAL A 50 5.22 1.83 15.75
CA VAL A 50 6.21 2.76 16.34
C VAL A 50 5.54 4.04 16.84
N GLU A 51 6.22 4.76 17.72
CA GLU A 51 5.80 6.07 18.21
C GLU A 51 6.59 7.20 17.51
N ALA A 52 5.92 8.32 17.25
CA ALA A 52 6.53 9.51 16.68
C ALA A 52 6.17 10.77 17.50
N PRO A 53 7.10 11.72 17.70
CA PRO A 53 6.85 12.92 18.50
C PRO A 53 5.85 13.88 17.84
N ASP A 54 5.70 13.82 16.52
CA ASP A 54 4.77 14.65 15.76
C ASP A 54 4.34 13.95 14.47
N GLN A 55 3.31 14.52 13.82
CA GLN A 55 2.73 13.99 12.60
C GLN A 55 3.73 13.92 11.43
N HIS A 56 4.64 14.89 11.32
CA HIS A 56 5.60 14.94 10.21
C HIS A 56 6.61 13.81 10.32
N GLU A 57 7.09 13.54 11.53
CA GLU A 57 7.99 12.43 11.79
C GLU A 57 7.28 11.08 11.57
N GLY A 58 6.02 10.94 12.00
CA GLY A 58 5.22 9.74 11.71
C GLY A 58 5.10 9.45 10.21
N LEU A 59 4.80 10.48 9.40
CA LEU A 59 4.74 10.36 7.94
C LEU A 59 6.11 10.03 7.32
N ARG A 60 7.20 10.58 7.85
CA ARG A 60 8.56 10.26 7.40
C ARG A 60 8.89 8.79 7.64
N LEU A 61 8.61 8.29 8.84
CA LEU A 61 8.85 6.88 9.21
C LEU A 61 7.97 5.94 8.37
N ALA A 62 6.72 6.30 8.08
CA ALA A 62 5.84 5.54 7.21
C ALA A 62 6.41 5.37 5.79
N ARG A 63 6.95 6.44 5.20
CA ARG A 63 7.58 6.39 3.87
C ARG A 63 8.83 5.52 3.84
N LEU A 64 9.64 5.58 4.90
CA LEU A 64 10.80 4.70 5.04
C LEU A 64 10.38 3.23 5.14
N HIS A 65 9.31 2.94 5.88
CA HIS A 65 8.80 1.58 6.04
C HIS A 65 8.31 0.98 4.72
N THR A 66 7.63 1.75 3.88
CA THR A 66 7.11 1.27 2.57
C THR A 66 8.13 1.36 1.44
N GLY A 67 9.34 1.85 1.69
CA GLY A 67 10.29 2.16 0.62
C GLY A 67 9.79 3.25 -0.34
N SER A 68 8.76 4.01 0.03
CA SER A 68 8.25 5.15 -0.73
C SER A 68 9.14 6.38 -0.52
N ILE A 69 10.43 6.23 -0.83
CA ILE A 69 11.34 7.38 -0.94
C ILE A 69 11.07 7.93 -2.34
N ALA A 70 10.38 9.07 -2.42
CA ALA A 70 10.14 9.74 -3.69
C ALA A 70 11.49 10.04 -4.38
N GLU A 71 11.63 9.64 -5.65
CA GLU A 71 12.62 10.20 -6.57
C GLU A 71 12.19 11.60 -7.05
#